data_AF-A0A5E4SX47-F1
#
_entry.id   AF-A0A5E4SX47-F1
#
_cell.length_a   1.000
_cell.length_b   1.000
_cell.length_c   1.000
_cell.angle_alpha   90.00
_cell.angle_beta   90.00
_cell.angle_gamma   90.00
#
_symmetry.space_group_name_H-M   'P 1'
#
loop_
_entity.id
_entity.type
_entity.pdbx_description
1 polymer ?
#
loop_
_entity_poly.entity_id
_entity_poly.type
_entity_poly.pdbx_seq_one_letter_code
_entity_poly.pdbx_strand_id
1 'polypeptide(L)'
;MTRKFPNLARARRVVPALFCVATVLLVTGCATPSKPNTPSAATRAPAPDAATLRERHLAAADAAADQYRTCLYGHVARYINLVPDPARLADEAAVECAPITERFHRERQAAIVTYTSATDAAQQADAATVSLKADGLRVARARATELRALR
;
A
#
# COMPACT_ATOMS: atom_id res chain seq x y z
N MET A 1 -6.83 40.37 22.62
CA MET A 1 -8.28 40.16 22.38
C MET A 1 -8.47 38.82 21.70
N THR A 2 -9.04 37.86 22.43
CA THR A 2 -9.23 36.45 22.06
C THR A 2 -10.63 36.26 21.44
N ARG A 3 -10.73 35.63 20.27
CA ARG A 3 -12.01 35.13 19.74
C ARG A 3 -11.97 33.62 19.52
N LYS A 4 -12.70 32.92 20.38
CA LYS A 4 -13.11 31.51 20.29
C LYS A 4 -14.19 31.37 19.20
N PHE A 5 -14.16 30.29 18.43
CA PHE A 5 -15.31 29.82 17.66
C PHE A 5 -15.71 28.41 18.13
N PRO A 6 -17.02 28.10 18.17
CA PRO A 6 -17.56 27.00 18.97
C PRO A 6 -17.59 25.64 18.25
N ASN A 7 -17.47 24.61 19.07
CA ASN A 7 -17.74 23.20 18.80
C ASN A 7 -19.15 22.97 18.23
N LEU A 8 -19.27 22.19 17.16
CA LEU A 8 -20.52 21.54 16.77
C LEU A 8 -20.49 20.06 17.16
N ALA A 9 -21.50 19.67 17.92
CA ALA A 9 -21.69 18.38 18.52
C ALA A 9 -22.20 17.32 17.51
N ARG A 10 -21.51 16.17 17.51
CA ARG A 10 -22.01 14.80 17.72
C ARG A 10 -23.39 14.44 17.12
N ALA A 11 -23.38 13.48 16.18
CA ALA A 11 -24.47 12.52 16.02
C ALA A 11 -23.90 11.10 16.03
N ARG A 12 -24.49 10.28 16.90
CA ARG A 12 -24.09 8.96 17.37
C ARG A 12 -25.13 7.97 16.84
N ARG A 13 -24.74 6.93 16.08
CA ARG A 13 -25.58 5.76 15.76
C ARG A 13 -24.65 4.54 15.77
N VAL A 14 -24.42 3.90 16.92
CA VAL A 14 -25.20 2.79 17.52
C VAL A 14 -25.32 1.60 16.56
N VAL A 15 -24.40 0.65 16.76
CA VAL A 15 -24.46 -0.76 16.35
C VAL A 15 -25.61 -1.44 17.10
N PRO A 16 -26.24 -2.48 16.52
CA PRO A 16 -26.32 -3.72 17.29
C PRO A 16 -25.95 -4.96 16.45
N ALA A 17 -25.11 -5.80 17.05
CA ALA A 17 -25.05 -7.22 16.78
C ALA A 17 -26.25 -7.90 17.49
N LEU A 18 -26.76 -9.01 16.91
CA LEU A 18 -27.07 -10.30 17.59
C LEU A 18 -28.25 -11.10 16.95
N PHE A 19 -28.09 -12.44 17.05
CA PHE A 19 -29.07 -13.56 16.96
C PHE A 19 -29.66 -13.92 15.58
N CYS A 20 -29.36 -15.05 14.93
CA CYS A 20 -29.52 -16.50 15.23
C CYS A 20 -30.97 -17.03 15.35
N VAL A 21 -31.27 -18.05 14.52
CA VAL A 21 -31.96 -19.34 14.80
C VAL A 21 -33.12 -19.73 13.83
N ALA A 22 -32.95 -20.92 13.22
CA ALA A 22 -33.93 -21.95 12.78
C ALA A 22 -34.86 -21.66 11.57
N THR A 23 -35.28 -22.60 10.70
CA THR A 23 -35.32 -24.08 10.75
C THR A 23 -35.65 -24.66 9.35
N VAL A 24 -34.95 -25.75 8.99
CA VAL A 24 -35.43 -27.03 8.43
C VAL A 24 -36.32 -27.05 7.18
N LEU A 25 -35.84 -27.77 6.15
CA LEU A 25 -36.63 -28.79 5.44
C LEU A 25 -35.73 -29.95 5.02
N LEU A 26 -35.94 -31.08 5.68
CA LEU A 26 -35.41 -32.41 5.37
C LEU A 26 -36.19 -32.99 4.20
N VAL A 27 -35.50 -33.50 3.18
CA VAL A 27 -36.01 -34.65 2.41
C VAL A 27 -34.94 -35.73 2.42
N THR A 28 -35.42 -36.87 2.89
CA THR A 28 -34.81 -38.16 3.17
C THR A 28 -34.23 -38.86 1.94
N GLY A 29 -33.06 -39.48 2.13
CA GLY A 29 -32.52 -40.53 1.26
C GLY A 29 -31.50 -41.36 2.03
N CYS A 30 -31.95 -42.44 2.66
CA CYS A 30 -31.10 -43.41 3.36
C CYS A 30 -30.27 -44.23 2.38
N ALA A 31 -28.94 -44.14 2.48
CA ALA A 31 -28.02 -45.18 2.07
C ALA A 31 -26.93 -45.31 3.16
N THR A 32 -26.60 -46.55 3.47
CA THR A 32 -25.74 -47.08 4.55
C THR A 32 -24.33 -46.44 4.64
N PRO A 33 -23.68 -46.48 5.82
CA PRO A 33 -22.49 -45.68 6.11
C PRO A 33 -21.22 -46.36 5.61
N SER A 34 -20.69 -45.90 4.48
CA SER A 34 -19.30 -46.18 4.11
C SER A 34 -18.42 -45.08 4.68
N LYS A 35 -17.85 -45.35 5.86
CA LYS A 35 -16.81 -44.55 6.51
C LYS A 35 -15.72 -44.16 5.50
N PRO A 36 -15.54 -42.87 5.15
CA PRO A 36 -14.26 -42.43 4.65
C PRO A 36 -13.40 -42.19 5.89
N ASN A 37 -12.43 -43.07 6.12
CA ASN A 37 -11.32 -42.75 6.99
C ASN A 37 -10.76 -41.39 6.56
N THR A 38 -10.87 -40.40 7.42
CA THR A 38 -9.97 -39.24 7.36
C THR A 38 -8.54 -39.81 7.47
N PRO A 39 -7.63 -39.28 6.66
CA PRO A 39 -6.98 -38.07 7.12
C PRO A 39 -7.09 -36.99 6.05
N SER A 40 -7.73 -35.87 6.41
CA SER A 40 -7.36 -34.61 5.79
C SER A 40 -5.97 -34.26 6.31
N ALA A 41 -4.95 -34.90 5.74
CA ALA A 41 -3.64 -34.31 5.65
C ALA A 41 -3.78 -33.21 4.59
N ALA A 42 -4.43 -32.10 4.95
CA ALA A 42 -4.13 -30.85 4.30
C ALA A 42 -2.65 -30.58 4.59
N THR A 43 -1.79 -31.10 3.72
CA THR A 43 -0.37 -30.77 3.68
C THR A 43 -0.33 -29.27 3.54
N ARG A 44 -0.20 -28.55 4.66
CA ARG A 44 0.07 -27.11 4.64
C ARG A 44 1.30 -26.97 3.76
N ALA A 45 1.17 -26.17 2.71
CA ALA A 45 2.32 -25.82 1.89
C ALA A 45 3.45 -25.39 2.82
N PRO A 46 4.69 -25.90 2.61
CA PRO A 46 5.81 -25.50 3.43
C PRO A 46 5.90 -23.98 3.46
N ALA A 47 6.19 -23.42 4.63
CA ALA A 47 6.41 -21.99 4.75
C ALA A 47 7.50 -21.57 3.75
N PRO A 48 7.32 -20.47 3.00
CA PRO A 48 8.35 -20.02 2.07
C PRO A 48 9.65 -19.80 2.84
N ASP A 49 10.77 -20.22 2.25
CA ASP A 49 12.07 -19.96 2.83
C ASP A 49 12.37 -18.44 2.85
N ALA A 50 13.34 -18.06 3.67
CA ALA A 50 13.69 -16.65 3.85
C ALA A 50 14.15 -15.99 2.53
N ALA A 51 14.75 -16.74 1.62
CA ALA A 51 15.19 -16.25 0.31
C ALA A 51 13.99 -15.88 -0.58
N THR A 52 13.00 -16.77 -0.66
CA THR A 52 11.75 -16.57 -1.40
C THR A 52 10.96 -15.40 -0.82
N LEU A 53 10.89 -15.28 0.51
CA LEU A 53 10.21 -14.16 1.17
C LEU A 53 10.89 -12.82 0.86
N ARG A 54 12.23 -12.79 0.93
CA ARG A 54 13.03 -11.61 0.56
C ARG A 54 12.76 -11.18 -0.88
N GLU A 55 12.78 -12.11 -1.83
CA GLU A 55 12.52 -11.81 -3.24
C GLU A 55 11.12 -11.22 -3.47
N ARG A 56 10.11 -11.73 -2.76
CA ARG A 56 8.76 -11.16 -2.81
C ARG A 56 8.70 -9.73 -2.29
N HIS A 57 9.38 -9.43 -1.18
CA HIS A 57 9.46 -8.08 -0.64
C HIS A 57 10.23 -7.13 -1.57
N LEU A 58 11.32 -7.58 -2.20
CA LEU A 58 12.03 -6.80 -3.21
C LEU A 58 11.14 -6.48 -4.42
N ALA A 59 10.45 -7.49 -4.96
CA ALA A 59 9.52 -7.29 -6.07
C ALA A 59 8.36 -6.35 -5.70
N ALA A 60 7.84 -6.45 -4.47
CA ALA A 60 6.80 -5.56 -3.98
C ALA A 60 7.30 -4.12 -3.80
N ALA A 61 8.56 -3.93 -3.37
CA ALA A 61 9.20 -2.63 -3.31
C ALA A 61 9.38 -2.05 -4.72
N ASP A 62 9.90 -2.80 -5.68
CA ASP A 62 10.09 -2.32 -7.05
C ASP A 62 8.75 -1.94 -7.70
N ALA A 63 7.70 -2.74 -7.50
CA ALA A 63 6.35 -2.39 -7.92
C ALA A 63 5.84 -1.09 -7.27
N ALA A 64 6.14 -0.86 -5.99
CA ALA A 64 5.80 0.41 -5.32
C ALA A 64 6.60 1.59 -5.90
N ALA A 65 7.87 1.40 -6.25
CA ALA A 65 8.68 2.43 -6.90
C ALA A 65 8.11 2.83 -8.27
N ASP A 66 7.65 1.87 -9.07
CA ASP A 66 7.01 2.13 -10.36
C ASP A 66 5.63 2.79 -10.22
N GLN A 67 4.85 2.36 -9.23
CA GLN A 67 3.60 3.03 -8.87
C GLN A 67 3.84 4.48 -8.46
N TYR A 68 4.91 4.75 -7.70
CA TYR A 68 5.26 6.11 -7.28
C TYR A 68 5.58 7.01 -8.49
N ARG A 69 6.43 6.54 -9.41
CA ARG A 69 6.74 7.28 -10.66
C ARG A 69 5.49 7.54 -11.50
N THR A 70 4.65 6.51 -11.66
CA THR A 70 3.39 6.62 -12.40
C THR A 70 2.44 7.63 -11.76
N CYS A 71 2.32 7.61 -10.43
CA CYS A 71 1.53 8.57 -9.67
C CYS A 71 2.02 10.01 -9.90
N LEU A 72 3.33 10.25 -9.80
CA LEU A 72 3.92 11.56 -10.07
C LEU A 72 3.60 12.06 -11.48
N TYR A 73 3.80 11.23 -12.50
CA TYR A 73 3.55 11.62 -13.90
C TYR A 73 2.06 11.89 -14.16
N GLY A 74 1.18 11.06 -13.60
CA GLY A 74 -0.27 11.25 -13.69
C GLY A 74 -0.71 12.56 -13.04
N HIS A 75 -0.17 12.89 -11.86
CA HIS A 75 -0.46 14.14 -11.17
C HIS A 75 0.03 15.35 -11.98
N VAL A 76 1.29 15.33 -12.43
CA VAL A 76 1.86 16.40 -13.27
C VAL A 76 0.99 16.61 -14.51
N ALA A 77 0.67 15.56 -15.27
CA ALA A 77 -0.13 15.67 -16.48
C ALA A 77 -1.55 16.25 -16.24
N ARG A 78 -2.15 15.94 -15.07
CA ARG A 78 -3.49 16.42 -14.71
C ARG A 78 -3.50 17.89 -14.31
N TYR A 79 -2.49 18.34 -13.56
CA TYR A 79 -2.52 19.65 -12.88
C TYR A 79 -1.56 20.69 -13.47
N ILE A 80 -0.86 20.36 -14.56
CA ILE A 80 0.10 21.24 -15.25
C ILE A 80 -0.45 22.63 -15.65
N ASN A 81 -1.76 22.74 -15.90
CA ASN A 81 -2.42 24.02 -16.23
C ASN A 81 -2.90 24.80 -14.99
N LEU A 82 -3.00 24.15 -13.82
CA LEU A 82 -3.49 24.77 -12.59
C LEU A 82 -2.36 25.28 -11.71
N VAL A 83 -1.21 24.62 -11.77
CA VAL A 83 -0.01 24.96 -11.00
C VAL A 83 1.05 25.46 -11.97
N PRO A 84 1.39 26.77 -12.00
CA PRO A 84 2.35 27.32 -12.96
C PRO A 84 3.81 26.96 -12.67
N ASP A 85 4.17 26.83 -11.40
CA ASP A 85 5.53 26.49 -10.98
C ASP A 85 5.77 24.97 -11.09
N PRO A 86 6.71 24.49 -11.95
CA PRO A 86 7.04 23.06 -12.04
C PRO A 86 7.60 22.47 -10.75
N ALA A 87 8.32 23.24 -9.94
CA ALA A 87 8.85 22.75 -8.67
C ALA A 87 7.71 22.49 -7.68
N ARG A 88 6.83 23.49 -7.49
CA ARG A 88 5.64 23.35 -6.65
C ARG A 88 4.73 22.21 -7.10
N LEU A 89 4.49 22.06 -8.41
CA LEU A 89 3.66 20.96 -8.94
C LEU A 89 4.25 19.58 -8.62
N ALA A 90 5.56 19.41 -8.73
CA ALA A 90 6.21 18.15 -8.38
C ALA A 90 6.16 17.87 -6.88
N ASP A 91 6.29 18.90 -6.04
CA ASP A 91 6.22 18.76 -4.59
C ASP A 91 4.78 18.41 -4.14
N GLU A 92 3.76 19.04 -4.72
CA GLU A 92 2.35 18.68 -4.53
C GLU A 92 2.08 17.22 -4.95
N ALA A 93 2.62 16.79 -6.09
CA ALA A 93 2.55 15.41 -6.55
C ALA A 93 3.20 14.44 -5.53
N ALA A 94 4.37 14.80 -4.99
CA ALA A 94 5.06 13.95 -4.03
C ALA A 94 4.30 13.81 -2.71
N VAL A 95 3.59 14.85 -2.27
CA VAL A 95 2.69 14.78 -1.11
C VAL A 95 1.53 13.81 -1.38
N GLU A 96 0.89 13.91 -2.55
CA GLU A 96 -0.20 12.99 -2.91
C GLU A 96 0.29 11.53 -3.00
N CYS A 97 1.48 11.32 -3.56
CA CYS A 97 2.06 9.99 -3.78
C CYS A 97 2.83 9.44 -2.56
N ALA A 98 2.90 10.18 -1.43
CA ALA A 98 3.66 9.80 -0.24
C ALA A 98 3.32 8.40 0.32
N PRO A 99 2.04 7.96 0.39
CA PRO A 99 1.70 6.63 0.89
C PRO A 99 2.36 5.48 0.12
N ILE A 100 2.67 5.69 -1.18
CA ILE A 100 3.36 4.71 -2.02
C ILE A 100 4.83 4.59 -1.60
N THR A 101 5.49 5.71 -1.28
CA THR A 101 6.86 5.69 -0.76
C THR A 101 6.95 5.05 0.63
N GLU A 102 5.91 5.19 1.45
CA GLU A 102 5.80 4.49 2.73
C GLU A 102 5.69 2.98 2.56
N ARG A 103 4.94 2.54 1.53
CA ARG A 103 4.87 1.12 1.14
C ARG A 103 6.24 0.62 0.67
N PHE A 104 6.90 1.36 -0.22
CA PHE A 104 8.24 1.05 -0.69
C PHE A 104 9.21 0.84 0.48
N HIS A 105 9.23 1.78 1.45
CA HIS A 105 10.06 1.69 2.64
C HIS A 105 9.82 0.39 3.41
N ARG A 106 8.55 0.08 3.74
CA ARG A 106 8.21 -1.13 4.51
C ARG A 106 8.63 -2.41 3.80
N GLU A 107 8.40 -2.51 2.49
CA GLU A 107 8.80 -3.67 1.71
C GLU A 107 10.33 -3.78 1.61
N ARG A 108 11.04 -2.67 1.43
CA ARG A 108 12.52 -2.68 1.45
C ARG A 108 13.08 -3.10 2.79
N GLN A 109 12.56 -2.55 3.89
CA GLN A 109 12.99 -2.92 5.24
C GLN A 109 12.74 -4.42 5.50
N ALA A 110 11.57 -4.93 5.11
CA ALA A 110 11.21 -6.34 5.25
C ALA A 110 12.11 -7.28 4.42
N ALA A 111 12.56 -6.83 3.24
CA ALA A 111 13.54 -7.58 2.47
C ALA A 111 14.93 -7.58 3.11
N ILE A 112 15.37 -6.45 3.67
CA ILE A 112 16.75 -6.29 4.15
C ILE A 112 16.95 -6.96 5.51
N VAL A 113 15.94 -6.92 6.39
CA VAL A 113 16.01 -7.53 7.74
C VAL A 113 16.22 -9.05 7.70
N THR A 114 16.07 -9.71 6.56
CA THR A 114 16.35 -11.15 6.42
C THR A 114 17.83 -11.50 6.55
N TYR A 115 18.76 -10.54 6.44
CA TYR A 115 20.21 -10.79 6.49
C TYR A 115 21.00 -9.78 7.33
N THR A 116 20.34 -8.83 7.98
CA THR A 116 20.98 -7.83 8.84
C THR A 116 20.10 -7.44 10.03
N SER A 117 20.60 -6.57 10.91
CA SER A 117 19.84 -6.06 12.05
C SER A 117 18.65 -5.20 11.61
N ALA A 118 17.62 -5.13 12.45
CA ALA A 118 16.44 -4.30 12.16
C ALA A 118 16.78 -2.80 12.00
N THR A 119 17.77 -2.32 12.74
CA THR A 119 18.25 -0.92 12.68
C THR A 119 18.95 -0.65 11.36
N ASP A 120 19.87 -1.51 10.94
CA ASP A 120 20.57 -1.34 9.66
C ASP A 120 19.61 -1.47 8.48
N ALA A 121 18.63 -2.39 8.59
CA ALA A 121 17.59 -2.56 7.59
C ALA A 121 16.72 -1.31 7.44
N ALA A 122 16.34 -0.66 8.55
CA ALA A 122 15.60 0.60 8.54
C ALA A 122 16.43 1.71 7.87
N GLN A 123 17.69 1.89 8.27
CA GLN A 123 18.56 2.91 7.70
C GLN A 123 18.78 2.74 6.19
N GLN A 124 18.96 1.50 5.73
CA GLN A 124 19.09 1.21 4.30
C GLN A 124 17.79 1.47 3.54
N ALA A 125 16.63 1.12 4.13
CA ALA A 125 15.32 1.41 3.54
C ALA A 125 15.04 2.92 3.47
N ASP A 126 15.44 3.68 4.50
CA ASP A 126 15.36 5.14 4.52
C ASP A 126 16.20 5.76 3.41
N ALA A 127 17.47 5.36 3.29
CA ALA A 127 18.37 5.85 2.24
C ALA A 127 17.82 5.55 0.82
N ALA A 128 17.29 4.34 0.62
CA ALA A 128 16.66 3.97 -0.64
C ALA A 128 15.39 4.81 -0.92
N THR A 129 14.60 5.10 0.11
CA THR A 129 13.38 5.91 0.00
C THR A 129 13.70 7.37 -0.32
N VAL A 130 14.74 7.94 0.29
CA VAL A 130 15.23 9.29 -0.02
C VAL A 130 15.69 9.37 -1.48
N SER A 131 16.44 8.38 -1.94
CA SER A 131 16.90 8.31 -3.34
C SER A 131 15.73 8.23 -4.32
N LEU A 132 14.76 7.34 -4.05
CA LEU A 132 13.55 7.20 -4.85
C LEU A 132 12.76 8.52 -4.94
N LYS A 133 12.59 9.23 -3.81
CA LYS A 133 11.89 10.52 -3.76
C LYS A 133 12.64 11.58 -4.56
N ALA A 134 13.95 11.70 -4.36
CA ALA A 134 14.79 12.68 -5.05
C ALA A 134 14.77 12.49 -6.58
N ASP A 135 14.94 11.25 -7.04
CA ASP A 135 14.88 10.93 -8.46
C ASP A 135 13.49 11.15 -9.05
N GLY A 136 12.45 10.71 -8.34
CA GLY A 136 11.07 10.93 -8.77
C GLY A 136 10.76 12.42 -8.94
N LEU A 137 11.13 13.26 -7.95
CA LEU A 137 10.95 14.70 -8.01
C LEU A 137 11.73 15.34 -9.16
N ARG A 138 12.99 14.94 -9.36
CA ARG A 138 13.82 15.44 -10.46
C ARG A 138 13.16 15.17 -11.82
N VAL A 139 12.67 13.95 -12.04
CA VAL A 139 12.02 13.59 -13.32
C VAL A 139 10.64 14.26 -13.45
N ALA A 140 9.86 14.34 -12.38
CA ALA A 140 8.56 15.03 -12.40
C ALA A 140 8.69 16.51 -12.77
N ARG A 141 9.70 17.21 -12.21
CA ARG A 141 10.02 18.61 -12.54
C ARG A 141 10.44 18.75 -14.00
N ALA A 142 11.35 17.90 -14.48
CA ALA A 142 11.76 17.90 -15.88
C ALA A 142 10.56 17.71 -16.81
N ARG A 143 9.69 16.73 -16.49
CA ARG A 143 8.50 16.45 -17.28
C ARG A 143 7.49 17.59 -17.29
N ALA A 144 7.29 18.25 -16.15
CA ALA A 144 6.44 19.43 -16.07
C ALA A 144 6.97 20.56 -16.96
N THR A 145 8.28 20.80 -16.94
CA THR A 145 8.93 21.80 -17.83
C THR A 145 8.75 21.45 -19.30
N GLU A 146 9.00 20.20 -19.70
CA GLU A 146 8.80 19.73 -21.07
C GLU A 146 7.35 19.91 -21.54
N LEU A 147 6.38 19.48 -20.73
CA LEU A 147 4.96 19.58 -21.09
C LEU A 147 4.49 21.02 -21.27
N ARG A 148 5.12 21.99 -20.59
CA ARG A 148 4.82 23.42 -20.82
C ARG A 148 5.50 23.95 -22.07
N ALA A 149 6.71 23.53 -22.37
CA ALA A 149 7.41 23.95 -23.59
C ALA A 149 6.68 23.50 -24.88
N LEU A 150 5.83 22.47 -24.79
CA LEU A 150 5.04 21.94 -25.90
C LEU A 150 3.66 22.61 -26.07
N ARG A 151 3.30 23.57 -25.22
CA ARG A 151 2.02 24.30 -25.28
C ARG A 151 2.23 25.74 -25.73
#